data_AF-A0AAF0BGA3-F1
#
_entry.id   AF-A0AAF0BGA3-F1
#
_cell.length_a   1.000
_cell.length_b   1.000
_cell.length_c   1.000
_cell.angle_alpha   90.00
_cell.angle_beta   90.00
_cell.angle_gamma   90.00
#
_symmetry.space_group_name_H-M   'P 1'
#
loop_
_entity.id
_entity.type
_entity.pdbx_description
1 polymer ?
#
loop_
_entity_poly.entity_id
_entity_poly.type
_entity_poly.pdbx_seq_one_letter_code
_entity_poly.pdbx_strand_id
1 'polypeptide(L)' 'MEGIGKYLGAIILLVGVLVLAIPAFTNSISDKSLMIGLFLVVVGFFAHIILGRRAKA' A
#
# COMPACT_ATOMS: atom_id res chain seq x y z
N MET A 1 21.64 -6.16 -13.43
CA MET A 1 20.43 -6.72 -12.77
C MET A 1 19.32 -5.69 -12.93
N GLU A 2 18.69 -5.73 -14.10
CA GLU A 2 17.95 -4.61 -14.66
C GLU A 2 16.45 -4.74 -14.35
N GLY A 3 15.80 -3.62 -14.02
CA GLY A 3 14.35 -3.48 -14.06
C GLY A 3 13.60 -3.56 -12.73
N ILE A 4 13.64 -4.71 -12.04
CA ILE A 4 12.61 -5.05 -11.04
C ILE A 4 12.74 -4.30 -9.70
N GLY A 5 13.96 -4.09 -9.20
CA GLY A 5 14.22 -3.42 -7.91
C GLY A 5 13.69 -1.99 -7.83
N LYS A 6 13.60 -1.30 -8.97
CA LYS A 6 13.10 0.08 -9.06
C LYS A 6 11.57 0.17 -8.91
N TYR A 7 10.85 -0.89 -9.25
CA TYR A 7 9.39 -0.95 -9.20
C TYR A 7 8.86 -1.69 -7.96
N LEU A 8 9.72 -2.37 -7.19
CA LEU A 8 9.33 -3.07 -5.96
C LEU A 8 8.56 -2.16 -5.00
N GLY A 9 9.01 -0.92 -4.82
CA GLY A 9 8.31 0.06 -3.98
C GLY A 9 6.90 0.37 -4.49
N ALA A 10 6.73 0.54 -5.81
CA ALA A 10 5.44 0.81 -6.42
C ALA A 10 4.48 -0.40 -6.34
N ILE A 11 5.00 -1.62 -6.53
CA ILE A 11 4.24 -2.86 -6.41
C ILE A 11 3.67 -3.03 -5.00
N ILE A 12 4.49 -2.77 -3.97
CA ILE A 12 4.06 -2.85 -2.56
C ILE A 12 2.96 -1.81 -2.27
N LEU A 13 3.04 -0.62 -2.87
CA LEU A 13 2.01 0.41 -2.73
C LEU A 13 0.68 -0.05 -3.35
N LEU A 14 0.73 -0.64 -4.54
CA LEU A 14 -0.46 -1.17 -5.22
C LEU A 14 -1.14 -2.30 -4.43
N VAL A 15 -0.35 -3.18 -3.79
CA VAL A 15 -0.89 -4.21 -2.90
C VAL A 15 -1.59 -3.57 -1.69
N GLY A 16 -1.01 -2.54 -1.08
CA GLY A 16 -1.64 -1.79 0.01
C GLY A 16 -2.98 -1.16 -0.38
N VAL A 17 -3.06 -0.59 -1.59
CA VAL A 17 -4.30 0.00 -2.13
C VAL A 17 -5.37 -1.07 -2.39
N LEU A 18 -4.98 -2.27 -2.86
CA LEU A 18 -5.93 -3.36 -3.11
C LEU A 18 -6.65 -3.84 -1.84
N VAL A 19 -5.94 -3.91 -0.71
CA VAL A 19 -6.51 -4.31 0.59
C VAL A 19 -7.65 -3.38 1.04
N LEU A 20 -7.62 -2.12 0.59
CA LEU A 20 -8.66 -1.13 0.83
C LEU A 20 -9.76 -1.13 -0.23
N ALA A 21 -9.35 -1.26 -1.49
CA ALA A 21 -10.27 -1.24 -2.61
C ALA A 21 -11.28 -2.39 -2.54
N ILE A 22 -10.83 -3.60 -2.20
CA ILE A 22 -11.69 -4.80 -2.14
C ILE A 22 -12.90 -4.59 -1.20
N PRO A 23 -12.74 -4.28 0.11
CA PRO A 23 -13.89 -4.06 1.00
C PRO A 23 -14.75 -2.84 0.62
N ALA A 24 -14.17 -1.85 -0.06
CA ALA A 24 -14.92 -0.71 -0.60
C ALA A 24 -15.85 -1.13 -1.76
N PHE A 25 -15.38 -2.02 -2.66
CA PHE A 25 -16.18 -2.53 -3.78
C PHE A 25 -17.19 -3.61 -3.36
N THR A 26 -16.94 -4.36 -2.29
CA THR A 26 -17.86 -5.41 -1.81
C THR A 26 -18.98 -4.90 -0.90
N ASN A 27 -19.13 -3.57 -0.73
CA ASN A 27 -20.08 -2.94 0.20
C ASN A 27 -20.04 -3.52 1.62
N SER A 28 -18.91 -4.13 2.01
CA SER A 28 -18.71 -4.76 3.32
C SER A 28 -18.06 -3.77 4.30
N ILE A 29 -18.44 -2.51 4.18
CA ILE A 29 -17.82 -1.39 4.88
C ILE A 29 -18.43 -1.31 6.29
N SER A 30 -17.59 -1.45 7.31
CA SER A 30 -17.92 -1.22 8.71
C SER A 30 -16.98 -0.16 9.27
N ASP A 31 -17.36 0.55 10.33
CA ASP A 31 -16.48 1.58 10.95
C ASP A 31 -15.08 1.04 11.29
N LYS A 32 -15.03 -0.25 11.69
CA LYS A 32 -13.78 -0.98 11.91
C LYS A 32 -12.97 -1.21 10.64
N SER A 33 -13.60 -1.51 9.50
CA SER A 33 -12.90 -1.74 8.22
C SER A 33 -12.34 -0.44 7.64
N LEU A 34 -13.06 0.67 7.80
CA LEU A 34 -12.59 2.02 7.48
C LEU A 34 -11.38 2.41 8.33
N MET A 35 -11.43 2.15 9.64
CA MET A 35 -10.33 2.47 10.56
C MET A 35 -9.07 1.63 10.28
N ILE A 36 -9.23 0.31 10.09
CA ILE A 36 -8.13 -0.60 9.73
C ILE A 36 -7.57 -0.24 8.35
N GLY A 37 -8.45 0.07 7.40
CA GLY A 37 -8.08 0.54 6.08
C GLY A 37 -7.24 1.81 6.13
N LEU A 38 -7.72 2.84 6.82
CA LEU A 38 -7.02 4.11 6.97
C LEU A 38 -5.64 3.92 7.60
N PHE A 39 -5.55 3.08 8.63
CA PHE A 39 -4.28 2.72 9.26
C PHE A 39 -3.31 2.04 8.27
N LEU A 40 -3.81 1.09 7.47
CA LEU A 40 -3.05 0.41 6.41
C LEU A 40 -2.60 1.37 5.28
N VAL A 41 -3.41 2.36 4.88
CA VAL A 41 -2.97 3.40 3.92
C VAL A 41 -1.76 4.13 4.47
N VAL A 42 -1.86 4.62 5.71
CA VAL A 42 -0.83 5.46 6.33
C VAL A 42 0.46 4.66 6.47
N VAL A 43 0.39 3.45 7.03
CA VAL A 43 1.55 2.57 7.17
C VAL A 43 2.14 2.16 5.82
N GLY A 44 1.29 1.81 4.85
CA GLY A 44 1.72 1.46 3.48
C GLY A 44 2.40 2.63 2.75
N PHE A 45 1.93 3.85 2.97
CA PHE A 45 2.54 5.07 2.43
C PHE A 45 3.94 5.33 3.02
N PHE A 46 4.09 5.20 4.34
CA PHE A 46 5.40 5.30 4.99
C PHE A 46 6.36 4.19 4.53
N ALA A 47 5.89 2.95 4.42
CA ALA A 47 6.67 1.84 3.90
C ALA A 47 7.13 2.09 2.46
N HIS A 48 6.25 2.61 1.60
CA HIS A 48 6.61 2.99 0.23
C HIS A 48 7.68 4.09 0.20
N ILE A 49 7.54 5.13 1.02
CA ILE A 49 8.54 6.21 1.10
C ILE A 49 9.90 5.65 1.54
N ILE A 50 9.95 4.80 2.56
CA ILE A 50 11.21 4.24 3.08
C ILE A 50 11.87 3.33 2.06
N LEU A 51 11.10 2.45 1.40
CA LEU A 51 11.61 1.57 0.35
C LEU A 51 12.03 2.34 -0.90
N GLY A 52 11.28 3.36 -1.30
CA GLY A 52 11.65 4.27 -2.39
C GLY A 52 12.90 5.10 -2.08
N ARG A 53 13.13 5.45 -0.80
CA ARG A 53 14.36 6.12 -0.37
C ARG A 53 15.56 5.18 -0.38
N ARG A 54 15.40 3.92 0.05
CA ARG A 54 16.44 2.88 -0.03
C ARG A 54 16.73 2.41 -1.46
N ALA A 55 15.78 2.49 -2.37
CA ALA A 55 16.01 2.19 -3.79
C ALA A 55 16.79 3.29 -4.53
N LYS A 56 16.95 4.48 -3.92
CA LYS A 56 17.74 5.60 -4.45
C LYS A 56 19.12 5.76 -3.77
N ALA A 57 19.39 5.02 -2.70
CA ALA A 57 20.69 4.98 -2.02
C ALA A 57 21.53 3.82 -2.55
#